data_AF-A0A7K3A349-F1
#
_entry.id   AF-A0A7K3A349-F1
#
_cell.length_a   1.000
_cell.length_b   1.000
_cell.length_c   1.000
_cell.angle_alpha   90.00
_cell.angle_beta   90.00
_cell.angle_gamma   90.00
#
_symmetry.space_group_name_H-M   'P 1'
#
loop_
_entity.id
_entity.type
_entity.pdbx_description
1 polymer ?
#
loop_
_entity_poly.entity_id
_entity_poly.type
_entity_poly.pdbx_seq_one_letter_code
_entity_poly.pdbx_strand_id
1 'polypeptide(L)'
;MRRLGLPDFDTAARAKARRSIDEYGLSTEHFTGQGHCAGVPSPARKSAEEILVRLPSGAQRTSTALLRRALDEMGAPRVCARCEVGEAWRGRRRTLEIDHINGDRIGNRRENLRRLCPNCHALTRTWGRRQRCAPAPGNAPVH
;
A
#
# COMPACT_ATOMS: atom_id res chain seq x y z
N MET A 1 -12.78 -21.52 20.08
CA MET A 1 -13.11 -22.96 20.17
C MET A 1 -12.34 -23.65 21.27
N ARG A 2 -11.05 -23.30 21.46
CA ARG A 2 -10.21 -23.75 22.58
C ARG A 2 -10.86 -23.87 23.96
N ARG A 3 -11.58 -22.84 24.44
CA ARG A 3 -12.26 -22.89 25.77
C ARG A 3 -13.40 -23.90 25.87
N LEU A 4 -13.93 -24.36 24.73
CA LEU A 4 -14.94 -25.42 24.64
C LEU A 4 -14.29 -26.80 24.39
N GLY A 5 -12.96 -26.90 24.45
CA GLY A 5 -12.22 -28.13 24.14
C GLY A 5 -12.25 -28.53 22.66
N LEU A 6 -12.69 -27.64 21.77
CA LEU A 6 -12.81 -27.91 20.34
C LEU A 6 -11.59 -27.37 19.57
N PRO A 7 -11.17 -28.04 18.48
CA PRO A 7 -10.07 -27.58 17.64
C PRO A 7 -10.34 -26.16 17.11
N ASP A 8 -9.31 -25.32 17.13
CA ASP A 8 -9.41 -24.01 16.49
C ASP A 8 -9.41 -24.18 14.96
N PHE A 9 -10.11 -23.27 14.28
CA PHE A 9 -10.26 -23.25 12.82
C PHE A 9 -11.01 -24.45 12.19
N ASP A 10 -11.58 -25.36 12.99
CA ASP A 10 -12.49 -26.40 12.50
C ASP A 10 -13.88 -25.85 12.10
N THR A 11 -14.29 -26.15 10.86
CA THR A 11 -15.58 -25.77 10.28
C THR A 11 -16.75 -26.50 10.95
N ALA A 12 -16.58 -27.78 11.31
CA ALA A 12 -17.63 -28.59 11.94
C ALA A 12 -17.93 -28.10 13.36
N ALA A 13 -16.89 -27.81 14.15
CA ALA A 13 -17.02 -27.15 15.45
C ALA A 13 -17.79 -25.82 15.36
N ARG A 14 -17.50 -24.97 14.36
CA ARG A 14 -18.20 -23.68 14.17
C ARG A 14 -19.67 -23.86 13.85
N ALA A 15 -19.99 -24.82 12.99
CA ALA A 15 -21.37 -25.16 12.68
C ALA A 15 -22.11 -25.67 13.92
N LYS A 16 -21.46 -26.49 14.77
CA LYS A 16 -22.03 -26.96 16.03
C LYS A 16 -22.32 -25.81 17.00
N ALA A 17 -21.37 -24.90 17.17
CA ALA A 17 -21.57 -23.73 18.04
C ALA A 17 -22.73 -22.85 17.55
N ARG A 18 -22.87 -22.65 16.23
CA ARG A 18 -23.99 -21.89 15.68
C ARG A 18 -25.34 -22.57 15.94
N ARG A 19 -25.43 -23.88 15.72
CA ARG A 19 -26.64 -24.66 16.05
C ARG A 19 -27.04 -24.54 17.52
N SER A 20 -26.07 -24.62 18.43
CA SER A 20 -26.35 -24.45 19.86
C SER A 20 -26.80 -23.03 20.21
N ILE A 21 -26.21 -22.00 19.60
CA ILE A 21 -26.65 -20.60 19.78
C ILE A 21 -28.13 -20.46 19.38
N ASP A 22 -28.50 -21.03 18.23
CA ASP A 22 -29.87 -21.00 17.71
C ASP A 22 -30.83 -21.80 18.62
N GLU A 23 -30.43 -23.00 19.05
CA GLU A 23 -31.22 -23.90 19.92
C GLU A 23 -31.53 -23.27 21.29
N TYR A 24 -30.56 -22.59 21.89
CA TYR A 24 -30.73 -21.91 23.18
C TYR A 24 -31.29 -20.49 23.06
N GLY A 25 -31.57 -20.00 21.84
CA GLY A 25 -32.10 -18.66 21.61
C GLY A 25 -31.17 -17.55 22.12
N LEU A 26 -29.85 -17.77 22.10
CA LEU A 26 -28.88 -16.81 22.62
C LEU A 26 -28.72 -15.64 21.64
N SER A 27 -28.95 -14.41 22.11
CA SER A 27 -28.74 -13.22 21.28
C SER A 27 -27.26 -13.09 20.88
N THR A 28 -27.05 -12.86 19.58
CA THR A 28 -25.72 -12.53 19.02
C THR A 28 -25.61 -11.10 18.50
N GLU A 29 -26.65 -10.29 18.70
CA GLU A 29 -26.71 -8.90 18.18
C GLU A 29 -25.56 -8.03 18.72
N HIS A 30 -25.09 -8.31 19.94
CA HIS A 30 -23.98 -7.62 20.56
C HIS A 30 -22.60 -8.04 20.01
N PHE A 31 -22.50 -9.18 19.31
CA PHE A 31 -21.28 -9.63 18.65
C PHE A 31 -21.19 -9.06 17.24
N THR A 32 -20.84 -7.79 17.12
CA THR A 32 -20.75 -7.09 15.82
C THR A 32 -19.60 -7.57 14.94
N GLY A 33 -18.66 -8.36 15.47
CA GLY A 33 -17.48 -8.88 14.73
C GLY A 33 -16.51 -7.81 14.23
N GLN A 34 -16.82 -6.54 14.48
CA GLN A 34 -16.13 -5.36 13.96
C GLN A 34 -15.77 -4.52 15.18
N GLY A 35 -14.51 -4.49 15.63
CA GLY A 35 -14.20 -3.55 16.71
C GLY A 35 -12.92 -3.71 17.49
N HIS A 36 -12.45 -4.92 17.78
CA HIS A 36 -11.40 -5.05 18.83
C HIS A 36 -10.12 -4.27 18.52
N CYS A 37 -9.79 -4.12 17.23
CA CYS A 37 -8.73 -3.24 16.72
C CYS A 37 -9.23 -2.26 15.66
N ALA A 38 -10.53 -1.97 15.61
CA ALA A 38 -11.06 -1.03 14.63
C ALA A 38 -10.49 0.37 14.94
N GLY A 39 -9.88 1.00 13.94
CA GLY A 39 -9.21 2.30 14.11
C GLY A 39 -7.83 2.23 14.76
N VAL A 40 -7.41 1.09 15.33
CA VAL A 40 -6.09 0.91 15.93
C VAL A 40 -5.14 0.28 14.90
N PRO A 41 -4.06 0.96 14.51
CA PRO A 41 -3.05 0.36 13.66
C PRO A 41 -2.40 -0.87 14.34
N SER A 42 -2.12 -1.92 13.56
CA SER A 42 -1.36 -3.06 14.08
C SER A 42 -0.01 -2.61 14.66
N PRO A 43 0.42 -3.12 15.82
CA PRO A 43 1.77 -2.87 16.34
C PRO A 43 2.88 -3.33 15.38
N ALA A 44 2.58 -4.29 14.49
CA ALA A 44 3.51 -4.77 13.46
C ALA A 44 3.47 -3.93 12.16
N ARG A 45 2.67 -2.85 12.13
CA ARG A 45 2.61 -1.95 10.98
C ARG A 45 3.90 -1.15 10.91
N LYS A 46 4.61 -1.27 9.78
CA LYS A 46 5.80 -0.47 9.51
C LYS A 46 5.49 1.03 9.54
N SER A 47 6.38 1.85 10.07
CA SER A 47 6.28 3.31 9.96
C SER A 47 6.56 3.78 8.53
N ALA A 48 6.32 5.07 8.25
CA ALA A 48 6.75 5.67 7.00
C ALA A 48 8.27 5.62 6.82
N GLU A 49 9.03 5.89 7.88
CA GLU A 49 10.49 5.88 7.90
C GLU A 49 11.03 4.49 7.56
N GLU A 50 10.42 3.42 8.06
CA GLU A 50 10.82 2.03 7.74
C GLU A 50 10.50 1.65 6.28
N ILE A 51 9.54 2.31 5.65
CA ILE A 51 9.14 2.04 4.26
C ILE A 51 9.97 2.88 3.28
N LEU A 52 10.23 4.14 3.62
CA LEU A 52 10.88 5.13 2.76
C LEU A 52 12.41 5.02 2.81
N VAL A 53 12.90 3.79 2.71
CA VAL A 53 14.32 3.45 2.66
C VAL A 53 14.67 2.77 1.35
N ARG A 54 15.96 2.81 1.01
CA ARG A 54 16.48 1.99 -0.08
C ARG A 54 16.53 0.53 0.38
N LEU A 55 15.93 -0.36 -0.39
CA LEU A 55 15.98 -1.79 -0.11
C LEU A 55 17.34 -2.39 -0.53
N PRO A 56 17.73 -3.54 0.04
CA PRO A 56 18.88 -4.31 -0.46
C PRO A 56 18.72 -4.70 -1.93
N SER A 57 19.86 -4.94 -2.60
CA SER A 57 19.86 -5.46 -3.98
C SER A 57 19.12 -6.80 -4.05
N GLY A 58 18.29 -7.00 -5.06
CA GLY A 58 17.48 -8.22 -5.24
C GLY A 58 16.21 -8.29 -4.37
N ALA A 59 15.95 -7.31 -3.51
CA ALA A 59 14.72 -7.27 -2.72
C ALA A 59 13.48 -7.09 -3.61
N GLN A 60 12.35 -7.67 -3.17
CA GLN A 60 11.06 -7.45 -3.81
C GLN A 60 10.63 -6.00 -3.67
N ARG A 61 10.02 -5.47 -4.73
CA ARG A 61 9.57 -4.07 -4.77
C ARG A 61 8.51 -3.81 -3.69
N THR A 62 8.66 -2.72 -2.95
CA THR A 62 7.61 -2.22 -2.07
C THR A 62 6.32 -1.97 -2.86
N SER A 63 5.18 -2.42 -2.32
CA SER A 63 3.90 -2.22 -2.99
C SER A 63 3.56 -0.73 -3.09
N THR A 64 2.91 -0.33 -4.18
CA THR A 64 2.53 1.08 -4.38
C THR A 64 1.56 1.56 -3.30
N ALA A 65 0.72 0.68 -2.74
CA ALA A 65 -0.16 1.02 -1.63
C ALA A 65 0.62 1.41 -0.37
N LEU A 66 1.70 0.67 -0.05
CA LEU A 66 2.57 1.00 1.09
C LEU A 66 3.31 2.32 0.87
N LEU A 67 3.84 2.56 -0.34
CA LEU A 67 4.50 3.82 -0.68
C LEU A 67 3.54 5.02 -0.59
N ARG A 68 2.32 4.90 -1.13
CA ARG A 68 1.30 5.95 -1.02
C ARG A 68 0.98 6.28 0.43
N ARG A 69 0.75 5.25 1.25
CA ARG A 69 0.49 5.41 2.69
C ARG A 69 1.65 6.10 3.40
N ALA A 70 2.88 5.65 3.17
CA ALA A 70 4.06 6.22 3.82
C ALA A 70 4.28 7.69 3.41
N LEU A 71 4.04 8.03 2.14
CA LEU A 71 4.09 9.41 1.68
C LEU A 71 2.97 10.26 2.30
N ASP A 72 1.76 9.72 2.47
CA ASP A 72 0.67 10.40 3.16
C ASP A 72 0.99 10.67 4.63
N GLU A 73 1.58 9.68 5.32
CA GLU A 73 2.01 9.77 6.72
C GLU A 73 3.09 10.84 6.92
N MET A 74 3.99 11.02 5.95
CA MET A 74 4.98 12.10 5.92
C MET A 74 4.40 13.46 5.47
N GLY A 75 3.09 13.59 5.28
CA GLY A 75 2.46 14.84 4.83
C GLY A 75 2.82 15.25 3.39
N ALA A 76 3.28 14.32 2.55
CA ALA A 76 3.63 14.65 1.18
C ALA A 76 2.36 15.07 0.39
N PRO A 77 2.38 16.17 -0.38
CA PRO A 77 1.22 16.66 -1.10
C PRO A 77 0.59 15.63 -2.05
N ARG A 78 -0.74 15.53 -2.05
CA ARG A 78 -1.51 14.69 -2.99
C ARG A 78 -1.79 15.43 -4.31
N VAL A 79 -0.73 15.98 -4.89
CA VAL A 79 -0.76 16.65 -6.20
C VAL A 79 0.28 16.06 -7.14
N CYS A 80 0.05 16.23 -8.44
CA CYS A 80 1.06 15.90 -9.44
C CYS A 80 2.27 16.83 -9.27
N ALA A 81 3.47 16.27 -9.12
CA ALA A 81 4.70 17.04 -8.98
C ALA A 81 5.12 17.82 -10.25
N ARG A 82 4.41 17.64 -11.37
CA ARG A 82 4.69 18.33 -12.64
C ARG A 82 3.64 19.36 -13.03
N CYS A 83 2.36 19.04 -12.88
CA CYS A 83 1.26 19.92 -13.28
C CYS A 83 0.43 20.44 -12.10
N GLU A 84 0.77 20.06 -10.87
CA GLU A 84 0.17 20.53 -9.61
C GLU A 84 -1.32 20.21 -9.43
N VAL A 85 -1.95 19.58 -10.43
CA VAL A 85 -3.31 19.09 -10.34
C VAL A 85 -3.38 17.91 -9.35
N GLY A 86 -4.34 18.00 -8.42
CA GLY A 86 -4.62 16.97 -7.42
C GLY A 86 -5.24 15.67 -7.94
N GLU A 87 -5.91 14.98 -7.03
CA GLU A 87 -6.65 13.73 -7.29
C GLU A 87 -8.06 13.97 -7.85
N ALA A 88 -8.52 15.21 -8.01
CA ALA A 88 -9.79 15.55 -8.63
C ALA A 88 -9.55 16.16 -10.02
N TRP A 89 -10.23 15.62 -11.04
CA TRP A 89 -10.21 16.14 -12.40
C TRP A 89 -11.61 16.07 -13.00
N ARG A 90 -12.17 17.22 -13.38
CA ARG A 90 -13.54 17.34 -13.93
C ARG A 90 -14.59 16.60 -13.10
N GLY A 91 -14.55 16.78 -11.78
CA GLY A 91 -15.46 16.12 -10.83
C GLY A 91 -15.24 14.61 -10.65
N ARG A 92 -14.23 14.01 -11.30
CA ARG A 92 -13.90 12.59 -11.16
C ARG A 92 -12.59 12.40 -10.42
N ARG A 93 -12.47 11.30 -9.68
CA ARG A 93 -11.22 10.90 -9.03
C ARG A 93 -10.20 10.46 -10.08
N ARG A 94 -8.99 11.00 -10.00
CA ARG A 94 -7.83 10.63 -10.78
C ARG A 94 -6.76 10.10 -9.82
N THR A 95 -6.36 8.85 -10.04
CA THR A 95 -5.26 8.27 -9.27
C THR A 95 -3.95 8.95 -9.61
N LEU A 96 -3.21 9.41 -8.59
CA LEU A 96 -1.82 9.78 -8.74
C LEU A 96 -0.93 8.53 -8.59
N GLU A 97 -0.08 8.32 -9.57
CA GLU A 97 0.89 7.23 -9.65
C GLU A 97 2.16 7.61 -8.91
N ILE A 98 2.84 6.62 -8.33
CA ILE A 98 4.14 6.83 -7.70
C ILE A 98 5.22 6.56 -8.75
N ASP A 99 6.05 7.57 -8.99
CA ASP A 99 7.22 7.51 -9.85
C ASP A 99 8.50 7.62 -9.02
N HIS A 100 9.47 6.79 -9.37
CA HIS A 100 10.84 6.89 -8.86
C HIS A 100 11.62 7.80 -9.80
N ILE A 101 12.10 8.95 -9.31
CA ILE A 101 12.73 9.99 -10.14
C ILE A 101 13.90 9.44 -10.97
N ASN A 102 14.74 8.59 -10.35
CA ASN A 102 15.87 7.94 -11.00
C ASN A 102 15.52 6.61 -11.71
N GLY A 103 14.28 6.13 -11.60
CA GLY A 103 13.83 4.83 -12.14
C GLY A 103 14.27 3.59 -11.36
N ASP A 104 14.99 3.75 -10.24
CA ASP A 104 15.37 2.65 -9.35
C ASP A 104 14.18 2.22 -8.48
N ARG A 105 13.61 1.06 -8.83
CA ARG A 105 12.41 0.49 -8.18
C ARG A 105 12.63 0.09 -6.72
N ILE A 106 13.89 -0.09 -6.28
CA ILE A 106 14.20 -0.42 -4.88
C ILE A 106 14.62 0.82 -4.05
N GLY A 107 14.81 1.96 -4.70
CA GLY A 107 15.18 3.23 -4.06
C GLY A 107 13.99 4.00 -3.52
N ASN A 108 13.35 3.55 -2.44
CA ASN A 108 12.13 4.18 -1.91
C ASN A 108 12.35 5.41 -1.02
N ARG A 109 13.54 6.01 -1.06
CA ARG A 109 13.82 7.22 -0.29
C ARG A 109 12.86 8.34 -0.68
N ARG A 110 12.41 9.14 0.29
CA ARG A 110 11.38 10.18 0.10
C ARG A 110 11.71 11.13 -1.05
N GLU A 111 12.96 11.53 -1.17
CA GLU A 111 13.50 12.42 -2.18
C GLU A 111 13.49 11.81 -3.59
N ASN A 112 13.49 10.48 -3.70
CA ASN A 112 13.42 9.78 -4.98
C ASN A 112 11.99 9.46 -5.42
N LEU A 113 10.98 9.72 -4.58
CA LEU A 113 9.58 9.44 -4.88
C LEU A 113 8.80 10.72 -5.19
N ARG A 114 7.99 10.67 -6.24
CA ARG A 114 7.01 11.72 -6.55
C ARG A 114 5.67 11.14 -6.99
N ARG A 115 4.61 11.91 -6.75
CA ARG A 115 3.28 11.62 -7.28
C ARG A 115 3.15 12.27 -8.65
N LEU A 116 2.73 11.51 -9.66
CA LEU A 116 2.45 12.03 -11.00
C LEU A 116 1.06 11.59 -11.45
N CYS A 117 0.39 12.43 -12.24
CA CYS A 117 -0.79 11.98 -12.94
C CYS A 117 -0.42 11.06 -14.12
N PRO A 118 -1.35 10.22 -14.61
CA PRO A 118 -1.05 9.30 -15.71
C PRO A 118 -0.47 10.01 -16.94
N ASN A 119 -0.99 11.20 -17.28
CA ASN A 119 -0.53 11.98 -18.43
C ASN A 119 0.91 12.50 -18.24
N CYS A 120 1.24 13.04 -17.06
CA CYS A 120 2.59 13.53 -16.77
C CYS A 120 3.57 12.38 -16.57
N HIS A 121 3.11 11.25 -16.03
CA HIS A 121 3.94 10.07 -15.82
C HIS A 121 4.32 9.43 -17.14
N ALA A 122 3.42 9.35 -18.11
CA ALA A 122 3.71 8.85 -19.46
C ALA A 122 4.85 9.60 -20.17
N LEU A 123 5.13 10.84 -19.76
CA LEU A 123 6.19 11.68 -20.30
C LEU A 123 7.53 11.53 -19.57
N THR A 124 7.62 10.74 -18.50
CA THR A 124 8.90 10.54 -17.80
C THR A 124 9.81 9.61 -18.61
N ARG A 125 11.12 9.85 -18.52
CA ARG A 125 12.10 8.94 -19.14
C ARG A 125 12.02 7.54 -18.57
N THR A 126 11.52 7.36 -17.35
CA THR A 126 11.42 6.10 -16.60
C THR A 126 10.14 5.32 -16.90
N TRP A 127 9.15 5.93 -17.56
CA TRP A 127 7.87 5.32 -17.86
C TRP A 127 7.99 4.05 -18.70
N GLY A 128 7.20 3.02 -18.35
CA GLY A 128 7.09 1.78 -19.12
C GLY A 128 8.38 0.94 -19.19
N ARG A 129 9.49 1.39 -18.59
CA ARG A 129 10.75 0.63 -18.61
C ARG A 129 10.63 -0.58 -17.71
N ARG A 130 10.62 -1.77 -18.33
CA ARG A 130 11.09 -2.99 -17.68
C ARG A 130 12.59 -2.83 -17.53
N GLN A 131 13.12 -2.94 -16.31
CA GLN A 131 14.57 -2.92 -16.11
C GLN A 131 15.16 -4.06 -16.97
N ARG A 132 15.84 -3.69 -18.06
CA ARG A 132 16.89 -4.54 -18.59
C ARG A 132 18.06 -4.34 -17.64
N CYS A 133 18.61 -5.41 -17.09
CA CYS A 133 19.86 -5.33 -16.34
C CYS A 133 20.93 -4.62 -17.18
N ALA A 134 21.78 -3.84 -16.48
CA ALA A 134 23.07 -3.24 -16.89
C ALA A 134 23.05 -1.76 -17.39
N PRO A 135 24.20 -1.05 -17.30
CA PRO A 135 24.69 -0.32 -16.11
C PRO A 135 24.62 1.23 -16.30
N ALA A 136 25.11 1.97 -15.29
CA ALA A 136 25.14 3.43 -15.12
C ALA A 136 25.72 4.25 -16.32
N PRO A 137 25.50 5.58 -16.36
CA PRO A 137 25.37 6.34 -17.62
C PRO A 137 26.72 6.79 -18.21
N GLY A 138 26.81 6.74 -19.55
CA GLY A 138 27.85 7.40 -20.34
C GLY A 138 27.24 8.45 -21.26
N ASN A 139 27.54 9.71 -20.93
CA ASN A 139 27.59 10.94 -21.75
C ASN A 139 26.39 11.40 -22.61
N ALA A 140 26.12 12.70 -22.50
CA ALA A 140 25.26 13.51 -23.37
C ALA A 140 25.80 13.59 -24.82
N PRO A 141 25.00 14.15 -25.73
CA PRO A 141 25.47 15.43 -26.23
C PRO A 141 24.44 16.54 -26.13
N VAL A 142 25.02 17.73 -25.97
CA VAL A 142 24.49 19.05 -26.21
C VAL A 142 24.10 19.16 -27.68
N HIS A 143 22.88 19.63 -27.94
CA HIS A 143 22.46 20.66 -28.92
C HIS A 143 20.93 20.61 -29.04
#